data_AF-A0A4P5TQD3-F1
#
_entry.id   AF-A0A4P5TQD3-F1
#
_cell.length_a   1.000
_cell.length_b   1.000
_cell.length_c   1.000
_cell.angle_alpha   90.00
_cell.angle_beta   90.00
_cell.angle_gamma   90.00
#
_symmetry.space_group_name_H-M   'P 1'
#
loop_
_entity.id
_entity.type
_entity.pdbx_description
1 polymer ?
#
loop_
_entity_poly.entity_id
_entity_poly.type
_entity_poly.pdbx_seq_one_letter_code
_entity_poly.pdbx_strand_id
1 'polypeptide(L)'
;MEVHHAHHKPKNWKEYITEFVMLFAAVTLGFFAENYREHKIIDHRMEENYQALLQDLRQDSARIKELQTDNILERKGMMILLEAVYQYQDNLVNWEQVKNRIASIEKLPSYQTFFMNNTTFKNMQSSGMLSYVSNKDLRKELSFYYEVLFKKLLDNNALYDDDGRKFYNDQFPITQPTNNRKIDSLIGGPDQLTARYRTSKANRDFILNLPIAKAIVQDPLTLFKVESFYLRFCVYRRLLMTLEEQNQKLIEIVRQQQ
;
A
#
# COMPACT_ATOMS: atom_id res chain seq x y z
N MET A 1 31.97 25.23 70.54
CA MET A 1 31.28 25.80 69.38
C MET A 1 29.91 26.25 69.87
N GLU A 2 29.74 27.55 70.10
CA GLU A 2 28.42 28.10 70.41
C GLU A 2 27.63 28.22 69.10
N VAL A 3 26.53 27.47 69.02
CA VAL A 3 25.59 27.54 67.91
C VAL A 3 24.64 28.69 68.25
N HIS A 4 24.82 29.84 67.60
CA HIS A 4 23.85 30.91 67.66
C HIS A 4 22.55 30.45 67.00
N HIS A 5 21.56 30.05 67.79
CA HIS A 5 20.19 29.89 67.30
C HIS A 5 19.62 31.27 67.03
N ALA A 6 19.45 31.62 65.74
CA ALA A 6 18.72 32.81 65.36
C ALA A 6 17.30 32.71 65.94
N HIS A 7 16.95 33.64 66.82
CA HIS A 7 15.61 33.74 67.38
C HIS A 7 14.64 34.13 66.26
N HIS A 8 13.95 33.14 65.69
CA HIS A 8 12.87 33.39 64.75
C HIS A 8 11.71 34.02 65.51
N LYS A 9 11.40 35.27 65.17
CA LYS A 9 10.20 35.97 65.64
C LYS A 9 8.96 35.16 65.20
N PRO A 10 8.01 34.85 66.10
CA PRO A 10 6.85 34.04 65.74
C PRO A 10 6.03 34.74 64.65
N LYS A 11 5.73 34.01 63.57
CA LYS A 11 5.00 34.54 62.43
C LYS A 11 3.59 34.93 62.80
N ASN A 12 3.13 36.07 62.28
CA ASN A 12 1.77 36.54 62.54
C ASN A 12 0.79 35.81 61.62
N TRP A 13 -0.47 35.60 62.04
CA TRP A 13 -1.48 34.87 61.25
C TRP A 13 -1.62 35.38 59.80
N LYS A 14 -1.46 36.69 59.59
CA LYS A 14 -1.45 37.33 58.26
C LYS A 14 -0.30 36.86 57.36
N GLU A 15 0.86 36.55 57.92
CA GLU A 15 2.01 36.02 57.17
C GLU A 15 1.71 34.61 56.67
N TYR A 16 1.10 33.74 57.50
CA TYR A 16 0.68 32.40 57.05
C TYR A 16 -0.35 32.44 55.90
N ILE A 17 -1.33 33.34 55.94
CA ILE A 17 -2.28 33.51 54.83
C ILE A 17 -1.57 34.02 53.58
N THR A 18 -0.66 34.98 53.71
CA THR A 18 0.07 35.53 52.58
C THR A 18 0.99 34.49 51.94
N GLU A 19 1.67 33.68 52.76
CA GLU A 19 2.48 32.54 52.30
C GLU A 19 1.63 31.48 51.62
N PHE A 20 0.46 31.14 52.17
CA PHE A 20 -0.49 30.24 51.53
C PHE A 20 -0.93 30.76 50.17
N VAL A 21 -1.37 32.03 50.09
CA VAL A 21 -1.82 32.64 48.82
C VAL A 21 -0.67 32.69 47.81
N MET A 22 0.55 33.01 48.24
CA MET A 22 1.74 33.01 47.37
C MET A 22 2.01 31.62 46.79
N LEU A 23 2.09 30.59 47.65
CA LEU A 23 2.36 29.22 47.22
C LEU A 23 1.22 28.67 46.35
N PHE A 24 -0.03 28.91 46.76
CA PHE A 24 -1.21 28.50 46.02
C PHE A 24 -1.26 29.17 44.64
N ALA A 25 -1.02 30.48 44.57
CA ALA A 25 -0.98 31.23 43.31
C ALA A 25 0.17 30.75 42.42
N ALA A 26 1.36 30.53 42.98
CA ALA A 26 2.52 30.04 42.21
C ALA A 26 2.24 28.67 41.57
N VAL A 27 1.68 27.73 42.33
CA VAL A 27 1.31 26.40 41.84
C VAL A 27 0.17 26.48 40.81
N THR A 28 -0.87 27.26 41.10
CA THR A 28 -2.04 27.42 40.21
C THR A 28 -1.65 28.07 38.87
N LEU A 29 -0.85 29.13 38.89
CA LEU A 29 -0.33 29.77 37.69
C LEU A 29 0.61 28.84 36.91
N GLY A 30 1.42 28.03 37.60
CA GLY A 30 2.21 26.97 36.98
C GLY A 30 1.35 25.99 36.20
N PHE A 31 0.26 25.50 36.80
CA PHE A 31 -0.70 24.62 36.12
C PHE A 31 -1.40 25.30 34.94
N PHE A 32 -1.80 26.57 35.06
CA PHE A 32 -2.41 27.30 33.94
C PHE A 32 -1.43 27.56 32.79
N ALA A 33 -0.18 27.92 33.11
CA ALA A 33 0.86 28.12 32.10
C ALA A 33 1.17 26.82 31.36
N GLU A 34 1.24 25.70 32.08
CA GLU A 34 1.47 24.38 31.48
C GLU A 34 0.32 23.96 30.56
N ASN A 35 -0.93 24.08 31.01
CA ASN A 35 -2.10 23.76 30.20
C ASN A 35 -2.16 24.63 28.92
N TYR A 36 -1.93 25.94 29.04
CA TYR A 36 -1.89 26.83 27.89
C TYR A 36 -0.76 26.48 26.90
N ARG A 37 0.44 26.18 27.42
CA ARG A 37 1.58 25.75 26.61
C ARG A 37 1.29 24.42 25.91
N GLU A 38 0.69 23.46 26.61
CA GLU A 38 0.34 22.15 26.08
C GLU A 38 -0.66 22.26 24.93
N HIS A 39 -1.73 23.05 25.09
CA HIS A 39 -2.68 23.31 24.01
C HIS A 39 -2.00 23.89 22.76
N LYS A 40 -1.13 24.90 22.92
CA LYS A 40 -0.38 25.47 21.80
C LYS A 40 0.51 24.45 21.09
N ILE A 41 1.18 23.58 21.85
CA ILE A 41 2.04 22.53 21.29
C ILE A 41 1.21 21.48 20.55
N ILE A 42 0.06 21.09 21.10
CA ILE A 42 -0.85 20.12 20.48
C ILE A 42 -1.38 20.67 19.16
N ASP A 43 -1.87 21.91 19.12
CA ASP A 43 -2.38 22.53 17.89
C ASP A 43 -1.31 22.55 16.80
N HIS A 44 -0.08 22.93 17.15
CA HIS A 44 1.04 22.94 16.20
C HIS A 44 1.38 21.53 15.68
N ARG A 45 1.46 20.54 16.56
CA ARG A 45 1.69 19.13 16.17
C ARG A 45 0.56 18.57 15.31
N MET A 46 -0.68 18.97 15.58
CA MET A 46 -1.84 18.56 14.79
C MET A 46 -1.75 19.11 13.36
N GLU A 47 -1.35 20.37 13.21
CA GLU A 47 -1.11 20.96 11.88
C GLU A 47 -0.01 20.20 11.12
N GLU A 48 1.13 19.94 11.75
CA GLU A 48 2.22 19.14 11.15
C GLU A 48 1.74 17.74 10.74
N ASN A 49 0.94 17.09 11.59
CA ASN A 49 0.35 15.79 11.30
C ASN A 49 -0.62 15.83 10.11
N TYR A 50 -1.43 16.87 9.96
CA TYR A 50 -2.34 17.00 8.81
C TYR A 50 -1.58 17.21 7.50
N GLN A 51 -0.51 18.01 7.52
CA GLN A 51 0.38 18.18 6.36
C GLN A 51 1.05 16.85 5.96
N ALA A 52 1.59 16.13 6.94
CA ALA A 52 2.22 14.82 6.72
C ALA A 52 1.21 13.76 6.23
N LEU A 53 -0.01 13.72 6.78
CA LEU A 53 -1.09 12.86 6.30
C LEU A 53 -1.43 13.13 4.84
N LEU A 54 -1.54 14.39 4.44
CA LEU A 54 -1.81 14.74 3.03
C LEU A 54 -0.68 14.33 2.10
N GLN A 55 0.56 14.44 2.55
CA GLN A 55 1.70 13.96 1.78
C GLN A 55 1.65 12.45 1.59
N ASP A 56 1.44 11.69 2.67
CA ASP A 56 1.30 10.22 2.63
C ASP A 56 0.16 9.81 1.69
N LEU A 57 -1.02 10.41 1.84
CA LEU A 57 -2.20 10.12 1.00
C LEU A 57 -1.96 10.43 -0.49
N ARG A 58 -1.28 11.54 -0.80
CA ARG A 58 -0.94 11.90 -2.20
C ARG A 58 0.05 10.92 -2.82
N GLN A 59 1.04 10.47 -2.04
CA GLN A 59 1.98 9.45 -2.50
C GLN A 59 1.26 8.12 -2.77
N ASP A 60 0.39 7.69 -1.86
CA ASP A 60 -0.46 6.51 -2.04
C ASP A 60 -1.31 6.62 -3.32
N SER A 61 -1.99 7.74 -3.53
CA SER A 61 -2.80 7.98 -4.73
C SER A 61 -1.97 7.85 -6.01
N ALA A 62 -0.78 8.45 -6.05
CA ALA A 62 0.11 8.36 -7.21
C ALA A 62 0.55 6.92 -7.49
N ARG A 63 0.88 6.15 -6.44
CA ARG A 63 1.27 4.74 -6.56
C ARG A 63 0.13 3.83 -6.99
N ILE A 64 -1.07 4.04 -6.44
CA ILE A 64 -2.27 3.29 -6.86
C ILE A 64 -2.55 3.55 -8.35
N LYS A 65 -2.43 4.81 -8.80
CA LYS A 65 -2.60 5.15 -10.21
C LYS A 65 -1.55 4.51 -11.11
N GLU A 66 -0.28 4.54 -10.71
CA GLU A 66 0.83 3.89 -11.42
C GLU A 66 0.53 2.40 -11.66
N LEU A 67 0.14 1.68 -10.61
CA LEU A 67 -0.19 0.25 -10.68
C LEU A 67 -1.40 -0.07 -11.56
N GLN A 68 -2.29 0.89 -11.80
CA GLN A 68 -3.51 0.73 -12.60
C GLN A 68 -3.36 1.19 -14.06
N THR A 69 -2.23 1.81 -14.44
CA THR A 69 -1.99 2.37 -15.78
C THR A 69 -2.30 1.40 -16.92
N ASP A 70 -1.98 0.11 -16.71
CA ASP A 70 -2.08 -0.91 -17.75
C ASP A 70 -3.30 -1.84 -17.62
N ASN A 71 -4.21 -1.55 -16.70
CA ASN A 71 -5.33 -2.43 -16.33
C ASN A 71 -6.17 -2.86 -17.55
N ILE A 72 -6.38 -1.95 -18.52
CA ILE A 72 -7.10 -2.26 -19.76
C ILE A 72 -6.35 -3.29 -20.61
N LEU A 73 -5.05 -3.10 -20.82
CA LEU A 73 -4.22 -4.00 -21.62
C LEU A 73 -4.06 -5.36 -20.94
N GLU A 74 -3.87 -5.38 -19.62
CA GLU A 74 -3.80 -6.61 -18.83
C GLU A 74 -5.10 -7.41 -18.87
N ARG A 75 -6.25 -6.76 -18.73
CA ARG A 75 -7.57 -7.39 -18.88
C ARG A 75 -7.75 -7.97 -20.29
N LYS A 76 -7.39 -7.19 -21.32
CA LYS A 76 -7.45 -7.65 -22.71
C LYS A 76 -6.59 -8.90 -22.91
N GLY A 77 -5.37 -8.92 -22.37
CA GLY A 77 -4.49 -10.08 -22.42
C GLY A 77 -5.10 -11.32 -21.74
N MET A 78 -5.71 -11.16 -20.57
CA MET A 78 -6.41 -12.26 -19.89
C MET A 78 -7.62 -12.77 -20.68
N MET A 79 -8.37 -11.90 -21.36
CA MET A 79 -9.48 -12.33 -22.22
C MET A 79 -8.99 -13.15 -23.42
N ILE A 80 -7.93 -12.69 -24.09
CA ILE A 80 -7.32 -13.44 -25.21
C ILE A 80 -6.83 -14.80 -24.71
N LEU A 81 -6.20 -14.84 -23.53
CA LEU A 81 -5.69 -16.07 -22.94
C LEU A 81 -6.80 -17.07 -22.60
N LEU A 82 -7.83 -16.61 -21.89
CA LEU A 82 -8.99 -17.42 -21.53
C LEU A 82 -9.67 -17.95 -22.79
N GLU A 83 -9.98 -17.10 -23.77
CA GLU A 83 -10.62 -17.51 -25.02
C GLU A 83 -9.80 -18.57 -25.75
N ALA A 84 -8.47 -18.40 -25.82
CA ALA A 84 -7.58 -19.38 -26.44
C ALA A 84 -7.62 -20.74 -25.74
N VAL A 85 -7.61 -20.77 -24.41
CA VAL A 85 -7.70 -22.01 -23.63
C VAL A 85 -9.09 -22.64 -23.77
N TYR A 86 -10.16 -21.84 -23.68
CA TYR A 86 -11.54 -22.31 -23.87
C TYR A 86 -11.74 -22.97 -25.23
N GLN A 87 -11.40 -22.27 -26.33
CA GLN A 87 -11.54 -22.80 -27.69
C GLN A 87 -10.71 -24.06 -27.90
N TYR A 88 -9.57 -24.17 -27.23
CA TYR A 88 -8.73 -25.35 -27.33
C TYR A 88 -9.36 -26.56 -26.63
N GLN A 89 -9.88 -26.36 -25.42
CA GLN A 89 -10.59 -27.41 -24.67
C GLN A 89 -11.88 -27.84 -25.36
N ASP A 90 -12.52 -26.92 -26.09
CA ASP A 90 -13.71 -27.18 -26.91
C ASP A 90 -13.37 -27.73 -28.32
N ASN A 91 -12.09 -28.05 -28.58
CA ASN A 91 -11.60 -28.56 -29.87
C ASN A 91 -11.95 -27.68 -31.09
N LEU A 92 -12.22 -26.38 -30.88
CA LEU A 92 -12.54 -25.42 -31.95
C LEU A 92 -11.29 -24.91 -32.68
N VAL A 93 -10.13 -25.00 -32.03
CA VAL A 93 -8.84 -24.54 -32.57
C VAL A 93 -7.75 -25.57 -32.33
N ASN A 94 -6.76 -25.59 -33.20
CA ASN A 94 -5.57 -26.42 -33.02
C ASN A 94 -4.48 -25.69 -32.20
N TRP A 95 -3.43 -26.42 -31.81
CA TRP A 95 -2.34 -25.87 -31.01
C TRP A 95 -1.62 -24.68 -31.67
N GLU A 96 -1.45 -24.67 -32.99
CA GLU A 96 -0.78 -23.56 -33.69
C GLU A 96 -1.59 -22.27 -33.58
N GLN A 97 -2.92 -22.36 -33.67
CA GLN A 97 -3.82 -21.21 -33.47
C GLN A 97 -3.78 -20.70 -32.02
N VAL A 98 -3.80 -21.58 -31.03
CA VAL A 98 -3.68 -21.23 -29.60
C VAL A 98 -2.35 -20.55 -29.31
N LYS A 99 -1.26 -21.13 -29.79
CA LYS A 99 0.09 -20.59 -29.68
C LYS A 99 0.17 -19.18 -30.25
N ASN A 100 -0.37 -18.95 -31.45
CA ASN A 100 -0.39 -17.62 -32.07
C ASN A 100 -1.22 -16.60 -31.28
N ARG A 101 -2.35 -17.02 -30.69
CA ARG A 101 -3.16 -16.16 -29.80
C ARG A 101 -2.41 -15.80 -28.52
N ILE A 102 -1.75 -16.76 -27.86
CA ILE A 102 -0.96 -16.49 -26.66
C ILE A 102 0.25 -15.59 -26.99
N ALA A 103 0.90 -15.82 -28.13
CA ALA A 103 2.03 -15.02 -28.58
C ALA A 103 1.65 -13.55 -28.85
N SER A 104 0.42 -13.29 -29.30
CA SER A 104 -0.08 -11.94 -29.60
C SER A 104 -0.45 -11.10 -28.37
N ILE A 105 -0.48 -11.70 -27.18
CA ILE A 105 -0.81 -10.99 -25.94
C ILE A 105 0.26 -9.93 -25.64
N GLU A 106 -0.12 -8.67 -25.74
CA GLU A 106 0.78 -7.54 -25.46
C GLU A 106 1.20 -7.49 -23.99
N LYS A 107 0.22 -7.65 -23.10
CA LYS A 107 0.43 -7.53 -21.65
C LYS A 107 -0.48 -8.46 -20.87
N LEU A 108 0.04 -8.98 -19.76
CA LEU A 108 -0.70 -9.74 -18.76
C LEU A 108 -0.50 -9.10 -17.39
N PRO A 109 -1.42 -9.34 -16.44
CA PRO A 109 -1.31 -8.81 -15.09
C PRO A 109 0.05 -9.05 -14.46
N SER A 110 0.75 -7.99 -14.07
CA SER A 110 1.87 -8.17 -13.13
C SER A 110 1.33 -8.58 -11.77
N TYR A 111 2.12 -9.31 -11.00
CA TYR A 111 1.81 -9.57 -9.59
C TYR A 111 2.43 -8.52 -8.68
N GLN A 112 2.71 -7.31 -9.17
CA GLN A 112 3.18 -6.22 -8.32
C GLN A 112 2.05 -5.73 -7.42
N THR A 113 2.32 -5.64 -6.13
CA THR A 113 1.36 -5.19 -5.12
C THR A 113 1.62 -3.77 -4.65
N PHE A 114 0.55 -3.10 -4.21
CA PHE A 114 0.59 -1.79 -3.57
C PHE A 114 1.03 -1.88 -2.11
N PHE A 115 2.02 -1.07 -1.74
CA PHE A 115 2.45 -0.86 -0.35
C PHE A 115 2.01 0.53 0.09
N MET A 116 1.01 0.57 0.97
CA MET A 116 0.47 1.81 1.51
C MET A 116 1.43 2.44 2.53
N ASN A 117 1.61 3.75 2.45
CA ASN A 117 2.31 4.51 3.48
C ASN A 117 1.35 4.81 4.65
N ASN A 118 1.68 4.32 5.85
CA ASN A 118 0.90 4.58 7.07
C ASN A 118 1.73 5.19 8.20
N THR A 119 2.86 5.82 7.85
CA THR A 119 3.82 6.35 8.83
C THR A 119 3.17 7.40 9.72
N THR A 120 2.52 8.41 9.13
CA THR A 120 1.91 9.49 9.91
C THR A 120 0.77 8.98 10.78
N PHE A 121 -0.11 8.12 10.24
CA PHE A 121 -1.21 7.54 11.02
C PHE A 121 -0.71 6.74 12.23
N LYS A 122 0.31 5.87 12.05
CA LYS A 122 0.90 5.11 13.16
C LYS A 122 1.55 6.01 14.20
N ASN A 123 2.23 7.07 13.79
CA ASN A 123 2.83 8.04 14.70
C ASN A 123 1.74 8.76 15.51
N MET A 124 0.67 9.21 14.86
CA MET A 124 -0.48 9.83 15.54
C MET A 124 -1.18 8.87 16.51
N GLN A 125 -1.33 7.60 16.12
CA GLN A 125 -1.92 6.57 16.98
C GLN A 125 -1.04 6.34 18.22
N SER A 126 0.26 6.13 18.03
CA SER A 126 1.21 5.82 19.11
C SER A 126 1.42 6.98 20.08
N SER A 127 1.33 8.22 19.59
CA SER A 127 1.44 9.44 20.41
C SER A 127 0.12 9.94 21.00
N GLY A 128 -1.00 9.23 20.76
CA GLY A 128 -2.33 9.64 21.21
C GLY A 128 -2.94 10.82 20.46
N MET A 129 -2.26 11.35 19.43
CA MET A 129 -2.71 12.50 18.63
C MET A 129 -4.04 12.25 17.89
N LEU A 130 -4.37 10.99 17.57
CA LEU A 130 -5.68 10.66 17.00
C LEU A 130 -6.86 11.07 17.89
N SER A 131 -6.68 11.11 19.22
CA SER A 131 -7.72 11.54 20.16
C SER A 131 -8.04 13.04 20.03
N TYR A 132 -7.07 13.83 19.60
CA TYR A 132 -7.15 15.28 19.41
C TYR A 132 -7.70 15.68 18.03
N VAL A 133 -7.95 14.73 17.12
CA VAL A 133 -8.68 14.99 15.87
C VAL A 133 -10.13 15.35 16.21
N SER A 134 -10.43 16.65 16.17
CA SER A 134 -11.72 17.23 16.51
C SER A 134 -12.81 16.84 15.52
N ASN A 135 -12.48 16.75 14.22
CA ASN A 135 -13.39 16.25 13.18
C ASN A 135 -13.65 14.74 13.36
N LYS A 136 -14.84 14.39 13.84
CA LYS A 136 -15.24 12.99 14.08
C LYS A 136 -15.28 12.17 12.80
N ASP A 137 -15.69 12.76 11.68
CA ASP A 137 -15.72 12.08 10.39
C ASP A 137 -14.30 11.79 9.92
N LEU A 138 -13.39 12.76 9.98
CA LEU A 138 -11.98 12.53 9.65
C LEU A 138 -11.38 11.37 10.45
N ARG A 139 -11.57 11.37 11.78
CA ARG A 139 -11.08 10.30 12.65
C ARG A 139 -11.65 8.93 12.27
N LYS A 140 -12.95 8.85 11.96
CA LYS A 140 -13.61 7.63 11.51
C LYS A 140 -13.05 7.13 10.18
N GLU A 141 -12.90 8.03 9.21
CA GLU A 141 -12.42 7.69 7.86
C GLU A 141 -10.93 7.30 7.87
N LEU A 142 -10.10 7.96 8.71
CA LEU A 142 -8.70 7.57 8.91
C LEU A 142 -8.61 6.17 9.52
N SER A 143 -9.43 5.90 10.55
CA SER A 143 -9.49 4.59 11.17
C SER A 143 -9.94 3.52 10.16
N PHE A 144 -10.96 3.80 9.35
CA PHE A 144 -11.42 2.86 8.33
C PHE A 144 -10.33 2.58 7.27
N TYR A 145 -9.67 3.61 6.75
CA TYR A 145 -8.62 3.45 5.75
C TYR A 145 -7.42 2.64 6.28
N TYR A 146 -6.90 2.96 7.46
CA TYR A 146 -5.69 2.34 7.99
C TYR A 146 -5.90 1.09 8.87
N GLU A 147 -7.04 0.95 9.54
CA GLU A 147 -7.31 -0.24 10.39
C GLU A 147 -8.13 -1.31 9.69
N VAL A 148 -8.84 -0.97 8.60
CA VAL A 148 -9.66 -1.92 7.85
C VAL A 148 -9.12 -2.14 6.44
N LEU A 149 -9.06 -1.10 5.62
CA LEU A 149 -8.65 -1.27 4.21
C LEU A 149 -7.17 -1.64 4.08
N PHE A 150 -6.28 -1.05 4.88
CA PHE A 150 -4.86 -1.40 4.88
C PHE A 150 -4.62 -2.86 5.30
N LYS A 151 -5.30 -3.36 6.33
CA LYS A 151 -5.17 -4.78 6.73
C LYS A 151 -5.66 -5.71 5.63
N LYS A 152 -6.82 -5.39 5.05
CA LYS A 152 -7.35 -6.13 3.88
C LYS A 152 -6.38 -6.10 2.70
N LEU A 153 -5.69 -4.98 2.47
CA LEU A 153 -4.64 -4.85 1.46
C LEU A 153 -3.49 -5.80 1.74
N LEU A 154 -2.95 -5.84 2.97
CA LEU A 154 -1.85 -6.74 3.31
C LEU A 154 -2.18 -8.21 3.03
N ASP A 155 -3.36 -8.66 3.43
CA ASP A 155 -3.80 -10.04 3.17
C ASP A 155 -3.94 -10.32 1.66
N ASN A 156 -4.53 -9.37 0.93
CA ASN A 156 -4.71 -9.51 -0.52
C ASN A 156 -3.41 -9.37 -1.30
N ASN A 157 -2.42 -8.63 -0.80
CA ASN A 157 -1.08 -8.58 -1.37
C ASN A 157 -0.44 -9.95 -1.32
N ALA A 158 -0.40 -10.58 -0.13
CA ALA A 158 0.19 -11.91 0.04
C ALA A 158 -0.48 -12.95 -0.86
N LEU A 159 -1.81 -12.93 -0.98
CA LEU A 159 -2.54 -13.81 -1.87
C LEU A 159 -2.26 -13.53 -3.35
N TYR A 160 -2.19 -12.27 -3.75
CA TYR A 160 -1.95 -11.91 -5.15
C TYR A 160 -0.51 -12.21 -5.59
N ASP A 161 0.47 -11.97 -4.73
CA ASP A 161 1.87 -12.33 -4.94
C ASP A 161 2.02 -13.83 -5.12
N ASP A 162 1.43 -14.65 -4.24
CA ASP A 162 1.55 -16.10 -4.31
C ASP A 162 0.80 -16.69 -5.52
N ASP A 163 -0.43 -16.24 -5.79
CA ASP A 163 -1.20 -16.68 -6.96
C ASP A 163 -0.50 -16.28 -8.27
N GLY A 164 0.05 -15.06 -8.33
CA GLY A 164 0.83 -14.59 -9.48
C GLY A 164 2.10 -15.38 -9.68
N ARG A 165 2.88 -15.61 -8.62
CA ARG A 165 4.08 -16.45 -8.65
C ARG A 165 3.74 -17.86 -9.16
N LYS A 166 2.71 -18.51 -8.60
CA LYS A 166 2.26 -19.85 -9.04
C LYS A 166 1.84 -19.84 -10.51
N PHE A 167 1.07 -18.83 -10.92
CA PHE A 167 0.59 -18.72 -12.30
C PHE A 167 1.75 -18.70 -13.30
N TYR A 168 2.72 -17.81 -13.08
CA TYR A 168 3.82 -17.58 -14.02
C TYR A 168 4.98 -18.58 -13.91
N ASN A 169 5.17 -19.23 -12.76
CA ASN A 169 6.28 -20.15 -12.56
C ASN A 169 5.88 -21.62 -12.74
N ASP A 170 4.62 -21.96 -12.40
CA ASP A 170 4.23 -23.35 -12.21
C ASP A 170 3.05 -23.77 -13.11
N GLN A 171 2.17 -22.83 -13.50
CA GLN A 171 0.85 -23.18 -14.05
C GLN A 171 0.64 -22.84 -15.52
N PHE A 172 1.41 -21.92 -16.11
CA PHE A 172 1.23 -21.52 -17.50
C PHE A 172 2.57 -21.39 -18.24
N PRO A 173 2.68 -21.79 -19.53
CA PRO A 173 3.92 -21.74 -20.29
C PRO A 173 4.26 -20.34 -20.80
N ILE A 174 4.02 -19.32 -19.97
CA ILE A 174 4.55 -17.98 -20.15
C ILE A 174 5.18 -17.60 -18.81
N THR A 175 6.50 -17.41 -18.83
CA THR A 175 7.17 -16.77 -17.70
C THR A 175 6.75 -15.31 -17.66
N GLN A 176 6.86 -14.62 -16.54
CA GLN A 176 6.87 -13.14 -16.49
C GLN A 176 8.10 -12.64 -17.26
N PRO A 177 8.02 -12.25 -18.55
CA PRO A 177 9.22 -12.15 -19.38
C PRO A 177 9.60 -10.69 -19.66
N THR A 178 8.89 -9.69 -19.12
CA THR A 178 9.01 -8.31 -19.61
C THR A 178 10.03 -7.47 -18.87
N ASN A 179 10.36 -7.78 -17.61
CA ASN A 179 11.34 -6.98 -16.85
C ASN A 179 12.68 -7.70 -16.64
N ASN A 180 12.70 -8.99 -16.30
CA ASN A 180 13.96 -9.66 -15.95
C ASN A 180 14.97 -9.76 -17.11
N ARG A 181 14.52 -9.98 -18.36
CA ARG A 181 15.42 -9.93 -19.52
C ARG A 181 15.71 -8.52 -20.03
N LYS A 182 14.87 -7.53 -19.70
CA LYS A 182 15.23 -6.13 -19.88
C LYS A 182 16.35 -5.75 -18.91
N ILE A 183 16.34 -6.28 -17.69
CA ILE A 183 17.39 -6.06 -16.70
C ILE A 183 18.74 -6.54 -17.24
N ASP A 184 18.84 -7.73 -17.84
CA ASP A 184 20.10 -8.18 -18.48
C ASP A 184 20.58 -7.23 -19.60
N SER A 185 19.65 -6.66 -20.37
CA SER A 185 19.98 -5.67 -21.40
C SER A 185 20.29 -4.26 -20.85
N LEU A 186 19.82 -3.93 -19.65
CA LEU A 186 20.02 -2.65 -18.97
C LEU A 186 21.28 -2.64 -18.09
N ILE A 187 21.64 -3.79 -17.49
CA ILE A 187 22.82 -3.94 -16.61
C ILE A 187 24.12 -4.10 -17.42
N GLY A 188 24.04 -4.40 -18.73
CA GLY A 188 25.20 -4.33 -19.62
C GLY A 188 26.32 -5.32 -19.27
N GLY A 189 25.97 -6.52 -18.79
CA GLY A 189 26.94 -7.60 -18.61
C GLY A 189 27.57 -8.03 -19.94
N PRO A 190 28.83 -8.50 -19.96
CA PRO A 190 29.58 -8.83 -21.18
C PRO A 190 28.96 -10.00 -21.97
N ASP A 191 28.27 -10.90 -21.29
CA ASP A 191 27.68 -12.10 -21.89
C ASP A 191 26.15 -11.97 -21.98
N GLN A 192 25.65 -11.73 -23.20
CA GLN A 192 24.21 -11.72 -23.47
C GLN A 192 23.78 -12.99 -24.18
N LEU A 193 22.54 -13.42 -23.90
CA LEU A 193 21.88 -14.44 -24.72
C LEU A 193 21.84 -14.02 -26.19
N THR A 194 21.92 -15.01 -27.09
CA THR A 194 21.75 -14.78 -28.53
C THR A 194 20.36 -14.19 -28.82
N ALA A 195 20.22 -13.49 -29.94
CA ALA A 195 18.95 -12.85 -30.32
C ALA A 195 17.75 -13.82 -30.35
N ARG A 196 18.03 -15.12 -30.53
CA ARG A 196 17.05 -16.21 -30.48
C ARG A 196 16.34 -16.37 -29.12
N TYR A 197 16.97 -15.95 -28.02
CA TYR A 197 16.42 -16.12 -26.66
C TYR A 197 16.37 -14.81 -25.85
N ARG A 198 17.04 -13.76 -26.32
CA ARG A 198 17.28 -12.53 -25.56
C ARG A 198 16.03 -11.71 -25.30
N THR A 199 15.22 -11.50 -26.33
CA THR A 199 14.05 -10.60 -26.22
C THR A 199 12.87 -11.32 -25.58
N SER A 200 11.97 -10.56 -24.94
CA SER A 200 10.73 -11.12 -24.36
C SER A 200 9.91 -11.87 -25.41
N LYS A 201 9.84 -11.34 -26.64
CA LYS A 201 9.17 -12.01 -27.77
C LYS A 201 9.87 -13.30 -28.16
N ALA A 202 11.18 -13.26 -28.41
CA ALA A 202 11.94 -14.44 -28.85
C ALA A 202 11.90 -15.58 -27.82
N ASN A 203 11.98 -15.24 -26.53
CA ASN A 203 11.82 -16.25 -25.50
C ASN A 203 10.40 -16.81 -25.40
N ARG A 204 9.37 -15.95 -25.47
CA ARG A 204 7.98 -16.42 -25.48
C ARG A 204 7.74 -17.39 -26.63
N ASP A 205 8.19 -17.01 -27.83
CA ASP A 205 8.12 -17.86 -29.02
C ASP A 205 8.87 -19.18 -28.80
N PHE A 206 10.06 -19.15 -28.20
CA PHE A 206 10.82 -20.36 -27.87
C PHE A 206 10.07 -21.28 -26.88
N ILE A 207 9.60 -20.74 -25.74
CA ILE A 207 8.90 -21.52 -24.71
C ILE A 207 7.62 -22.15 -25.29
N LEU A 208 6.83 -21.38 -26.05
CA LEU A 208 5.60 -21.87 -26.64
C LEU A 208 5.80 -22.95 -27.72
N ASN A 209 7.02 -23.10 -28.26
CA ASN A 209 7.33 -24.20 -29.18
C ASN A 209 7.84 -25.47 -28.46
N LEU A 210 8.01 -25.46 -27.13
CA LEU A 210 8.39 -26.65 -26.39
C LEU A 210 7.20 -27.62 -26.25
N PRO A 211 7.42 -28.96 -26.30
CA PRO A 211 6.35 -29.94 -26.10
C PRO A 211 5.61 -29.77 -24.77
N ILE A 212 6.32 -29.35 -23.71
CA ILE A 212 5.74 -29.10 -22.39
C ILE A 212 4.72 -27.96 -22.40
N ALA A 213 4.90 -26.93 -23.25
CA ALA A 213 3.95 -25.84 -23.33
C ALA A 213 2.60 -26.32 -23.86
N LYS A 214 2.62 -27.16 -24.90
CA LYS A 214 1.42 -27.81 -25.41
C LYS A 214 0.78 -28.70 -24.34
N ALA A 215 1.58 -29.53 -23.64
CA ALA A 215 1.09 -30.42 -22.60
C ALA A 215 0.39 -29.66 -21.45
N ILE A 216 0.96 -28.53 -21.01
CA ILE A 216 0.35 -27.66 -19.99
C ILE A 216 -0.97 -27.09 -20.49
N VAL A 217 -1.03 -26.52 -21.69
CA VAL A 217 -2.28 -25.91 -22.20
C VAL A 217 -3.36 -26.97 -22.52
N GLN A 218 -2.95 -28.19 -22.88
CA GLN A 218 -3.84 -29.33 -23.09
C GLN A 218 -4.49 -29.83 -21.80
N ASP A 219 -3.81 -29.73 -20.66
CA ASP A 219 -4.37 -30.12 -19.36
C ASP A 219 -5.67 -29.34 -19.08
N PRO A 220 -6.83 -30.02 -18.94
CA PRO A 220 -8.09 -29.35 -18.61
C PRO A 220 -8.02 -28.52 -17.31
N LEU A 221 -7.13 -28.89 -16.37
CA LEU A 221 -6.93 -28.12 -15.14
C LEU A 221 -6.33 -26.73 -15.39
N THR A 222 -5.69 -26.52 -16.53
CA THR A 222 -5.12 -25.21 -16.89
C THR A 222 -6.18 -24.16 -17.07
N LEU A 223 -7.38 -24.50 -17.56
CA LEU A 223 -8.49 -23.56 -17.64
C LEU A 223 -8.84 -23.01 -16.25
N PHE A 224 -9.05 -23.89 -15.26
CA PHE A 224 -9.36 -23.50 -13.89
C PHE A 224 -8.24 -22.65 -13.26
N LYS A 225 -6.96 -22.95 -13.55
CA LYS A 225 -5.82 -22.17 -13.06
C LYS A 225 -5.81 -20.74 -13.64
N VAL A 226 -6.04 -20.61 -14.95
CA VAL A 226 -6.10 -19.29 -15.63
C VAL A 226 -7.29 -18.47 -15.09
N GLU A 227 -8.45 -19.09 -14.90
CA GLU A 227 -9.62 -18.45 -14.31
C GLU A 227 -9.38 -18.01 -12.86
N SER A 228 -8.77 -18.88 -12.05
CA SER A 228 -8.43 -18.56 -10.66
C SER A 228 -7.53 -17.33 -10.58
N PHE A 229 -6.48 -17.28 -11.42
CA PHE A 229 -5.60 -16.11 -11.47
C PHE A 229 -6.34 -14.85 -11.97
N TYR A 230 -7.19 -14.96 -12.99
CA TYR A 230 -8.00 -13.85 -13.48
C TYR A 230 -8.95 -13.28 -12.41
N LEU A 231 -9.61 -14.17 -11.67
CA LEU A 231 -10.50 -13.80 -10.56
C LEU A 231 -9.71 -13.09 -9.45
N ARG A 232 -8.54 -13.63 -9.07
CA ARG A 232 -7.66 -12.96 -8.09
C ARG A 232 -7.26 -11.57 -8.55
N PHE A 233 -6.83 -11.43 -9.81
CA PHE A 233 -6.51 -10.14 -10.40
C PHE A 233 -7.69 -9.17 -10.31
N CYS A 234 -8.90 -9.61 -10.64
CA CYS A 234 -10.10 -8.78 -10.58
C CYS A 234 -10.45 -8.35 -9.14
N VAL A 235 -10.31 -9.25 -8.16
CA VAL A 235 -10.48 -8.94 -6.73
C VAL A 235 -9.46 -7.90 -6.28
N TYR A 236 -8.19 -8.08 -6.65
CA TYR A 236 -7.13 -7.15 -6.30
C TYR A 236 -7.35 -5.76 -6.92
N ARG A 237 -7.72 -5.70 -8.21
CA ARG A 237 -8.06 -4.43 -8.88
C ARG A 237 -9.25 -3.72 -8.24
N ARG A 238 -10.27 -4.47 -7.81
CA ARG A 238 -11.40 -3.88 -7.07
C ARG A 238 -10.96 -3.28 -5.75
N LEU A 239 -10.06 -3.93 -5.03
CA LEU A 239 -9.51 -3.41 -3.78
C LEU A 239 -8.73 -2.11 -4.00
N LEU A 240 -7.89 -2.03 -5.05
CA LEU A 240 -7.18 -0.80 -5.41
C LEU A 240 -8.13 0.35 -5.73
N MET A 241 -9.22 0.10 -6.47
CA MET A 241 -10.24 1.14 -6.73
C MET A 241 -10.91 1.61 -5.44
N THR A 242 -11.28 0.70 -4.54
CA THR A 242 -11.86 1.08 -3.23
C THR A 242 -10.88 1.89 -2.38
N LEU A 243 -9.59 1.54 -2.41
CA LEU A 243 -8.54 2.29 -1.74
C LEU A 243 -8.38 3.69 -2.32
N GLU A 244 -8.40 3.83 -3.65
CA GLU A 244 -8.30 5.11 -4.34
C GLU A 244 -9.47 6.03 -4.00
N GLU A 245 -10.70 5.51 -4.05
CA GLU A 245 -11.91 6.26 -3.68
C GLU A 245 -11.83 6.78 -2.24
N GLN A 246 -11.46 5.89 -1.30
CA GLN A 246 -11.33 6.26 0.11
C GLN A 246 -10.18 7.25 0.35
N ASN A 247 -9.07 7.09 -0.38
CA ASN A 247 -7.92 7.99 -0.32
C ASN A 247 -8.29 9.41 -0.79
N GLN A 248 -9.00 9.53 -1.92
CA GLN A 248 -9.44 10.85 -2.42
C GLN A 248 -10.39 11.53 -1.43
N LYS A 249 -11.35 10.78 -0.87
CA LYS A 249 -12.24 11.28 0.19
C LYS A 249 -11.44 11.79 1.38
N LEU A 250 -10.42 11.06 1.84
CA LEU A 250 -9.57 11.50 2.94
C LEU A 250 -8.77 12.76 2.59
N ILE A 251 -8.22 12.86 1.38
CA ILE A 251 -7.50 14.06 0.92
C ILE A 251 -8.41 15.29 1.01
N GLU A 252 -9.67 15.18 0.60
CA GLU A 252 -10.64 16.29 0.69
C GLU A 252 -10.92 16.69 2.14
N ILE A 253 -11.17 15.71 3.02
CA ILE A 253 -11.48 15.98 4.44
C ILE A 253 -10.28 16.59 5.16
N VAL A 254 -9.06 16.09 4.94
CA VAL A 254 -7.85 16.62 5.60
C VAL A 254 -7.54 18.04 5.14
N ARG A 255 -7.77 18.37 3.86
CA ARG A 255 -7.60 19.75 3.36
C ARG A 255 -8.52 20.76 4.04
N GLN A 256 -9.67 20.34 4.54
CA GLN A 256 -10.60 21.21 5.28
C GLN A 256 -10.17 21.44 6.74
N GLN A 257 -9.12 20.76 7.22
CA GLN A 257 -8.57 20.96 8.56
C GLN A 257 -7.41 21.96 8.60
N GLN A 258 -6.95 22.40 7.43
CA GLN A 258 -5.94 23.46 7.24
C GLN A 258 -6.64 24.81 7.11
#